data_AF-A0A812LT40-F1
#
_entry.id   AF-A0A812LT40-F1
#
_cell.length_a   1.000
_cell.length_b   1.000
_cell.length_c   1.000
_cell.angle_alpha   90.00
_cell.angle_beta   90.00
_cell.angle_gamma   90.00
#
_symmetry.space_group_name_H-M   'P 1'
#
loop_
_entity.id
_entity.type
_entity.pdbx_description
1 polymer ?
#
loop_
_entity_poly.entity_id
_entity_poly.type
_entity_poly.pdbx_seq_one_letter_code
_entity_poly.pdbx_strand_id
1 'polypeptide(L)' 'MQWSFEALSIGMYPDADPWGRPFSKDYYPDRFRMAGRPLAQGFIGAFDGIMSDWEFVKKLFNLQRFLDTTFSIKSNLC' A
#
# COMPACT_ATOMS: atom_id res chain seq x y z
N MET A 1 4.65 -7.43 -3.68
CA MET A 1 3.92 -6.16 -3.52
C MET A 1 3.05 -6.09 -2.26
N GLN A 2 2.69 -7.21 -1.62
CA GLN A 2 1.79 -7.20 -0.43
C GLN A 2 2.31 -6.32 0.73
N TRP A 3 3.60 -6.41 1.04
CA TRP A 3 4.25 -5.66 2.13
C TRP A 3 4.12 -4.14 2.02
N SER A 4 4.26 -3.59 0.81
CA SER A 4 4.11 -2.16 0.58
C SER A 4 2.65 -1.71 0.66
N PHE A 5 1.71 -2.56 0.27
CA PHE A 5 0.28 -2.24 0.38
C PHE A 5 -0.21 -2.26 1.82
N GLU A 6 0.31 -3.18 2.64
CA GLU A 6 0.01 -3.23 4.06
C GLU A 6 0.51 -1.97 4.77
N ALA A 7 1.75 -1.56 4.52
CA ALA A 7 2.29 -0.30 5.02
C ALA A 7 1.44 0.92 4.60
N LEU A 8 1.01 0.98 3.34
CA LEU A 8 0.11 2.02 2.84
C LEU A 8 -1.26 1.99 3.52
N SER A 9 -1.80 0.80 3.80
CA SER A 9 -3.10 0.64 4.46
C SER A 9 -3.08 1.05 5.94
N ILE A 10 -1.96 0.80 6.63
CA ILE A 10 -1.75 1.17 8.04
C ILE A 10 -1.31 2.63 8.14
N GLY A 11 -0.77 3.21 7.06
CA GLY A 11 -0.27 4.59 7.01
C GLY A 11 1.06 4.78 7.73
N MET A 12 1.80 3.70 8.00
CA MET A 12 3.02 3.70 8.80
C MET A 12 4.17 3.06 8.04
N TYR A 13 5.38 3.57 8.25
CA TYR A 13 6.60 2.93 7.76
C TYR A 13 6.80 1.57 8.45
N PRO A 14 7.00 0.49 7.70
CA PRO A 14 7.19 -0.85 8.24
C PRO A 14 8.53 -0.97 8.99
N ASP A 15 8.56 -1.89 9.95
CA ASP A 15 9.68 -2.19 10.84
C ASP A 15 10.58 -3.34 10.35
N ALA A 16 10.03 -4.21 9.50
CA ALA A 16 10.74 -5.31 8.85
C ALA A 16 10.64 -5.21 7.33
N ASP A 17 11.54 -5.88 6.63
CA ASP A 17 11.53 -5.99 5.17
C ASP A 17 10.41 -6.93 4.65
N PRO A 18 10.22 -7.05 3.31
CA PRO A 18 9.20 -7.93 2.74
C PRO A 18 9.34 -9.42 3.07
N TRP A 19 10.47 -9.84 3.62
CA TRP A 19 10.76 -11.22 4.03
C TRP A 19 10.70 -11.41 5.55
N GLY A 20 10.30 -10.37 6.30
CA GLY A 20 10.16 -10.42 7.74
C GLY A 20 11.46 -10.19 8.52
N ARG A 21 12.55 -9.76 7.87
CA ARG A 21 13.78 -9.41 8.58
C ARG A 21 13.68 -7.99 9.14
N PRO A 22 13.85 -7.80 10.47
CA PRO A 22 13.79 -6.47 11.07
C PRO A 22 14.86 -5.53 10.53
N PHE A 23 14.50 -4.27 10.27
CA PHE A 23 15.48 -3.24 9.96
C PHE A 23 16.34 -2.96 11.20
N SER A 24 17.61 -2.65 10.98
CA SER A 24 18.56 -2.32 12.05
C SER A 24 19.54 -1.23 11.60
N LYS A 25 20.38 -0.75 12.52
CA LYS A 25 21.44 0.22 12.17
C LYS A 25 22.44 -0.35 11.17
N ASP A 26 22.64 -1.67 11.18
CA ASP A 26 23.57 -2.37 10.29
C ASP A 26 22.84 -2.94 9.05
N TYR A 27 21.51 -2.96 9.06
CA TYR A 27 20.65 -3.49 8.01
C TYR A 27 19.58 -2.48 7.61
N TYR A 28 19.86 -1.72 6.55
CA TYR A 28 19.05 -0.58 6.06
C TYR A 28 18.83 0.53 7.13
N PRO A 29 19.89 1.27 7.50
CA PRO A 29 19.84 2.28 8.56
C PRO A 29 18.81 3.39 8.32
N ASP A 30 18.57 3.77 7.06
CA ASP A 30 17.60 4.80 6.73
C ASP A 30 16.15 4.32 6.94
N ARG A 31 15.88 3.05 6.62
CA ARG A 31 14.56 2.44 6.89
C ARG A 31 14.35 2.24 8.38
N PHE A 32 15.39 1.82 9.09
CA PHE A 32 15.36 1.72 10.55
C PHE A 32 15.04 3.06 11.21
N ARG A 33 15.55 4.18 10.69
CA ARG A 33 15.26 5.53 11.21
C ARG A 33 13.79 5.95 10.97
N MET A 34 13.17 5.44 9.92
CA MET A 34 11.81 5.77 9.52
C MET A 34 10.77 4.79 10.08
N ALA A 35 11.17 3.59 10.51
CA ALA A 35 10.27 2.58 11.06
C ALA A 35 9.34 3.15 12.14
N GLY A 36 8.05 2.85 12.03
CA GLY A 36 7.04 3.34 12.98
C GLY A 36 6.70 4.83 12.85
N ARG A 37 7.21 5.54 11.85
CA ARG A 37 6.75 6.91 11.55
C ARG A 37 5.53 6.88 10.62
N PRO A 38 4.63 7.88 10.69
CA PRO A 38 3.57 8.04 9.70
C PRO A 38 4.16 8.25 8.30
N LEU A 39 3.65 7.53 7.30
CA LEU A 39 4.08 7.65 5.89
C LEU A 39 3.82 9.06 5.36
N ALA A 40 2.65 9.61 5.65
CA ALA A 40 2.20 10.90 5.14
C ALA A 40 2.40 12.08 6.11
N GLN A 41 2.84 11.83 7.35
CA GLN A 41 2.99 12.87 8.39
C GLN A 41 1.80 13.85 8.41
N GLY A 42 2.04 15.17 8.28
CA GLY A 42 1.00 16.20 8.26
C GLY A 42 0.21 16.31 6.95
N PHE A 43 0.55 15.54 5.91
CA PHE A 43 -0.11 15.56 4.61
C PHE A 43 -1.28 14.58 4.48
N ILE A 44 -1.68 13.89 5.55
CA ILE A 44 -2.80 12.93 5.54
C ILE A 44 -4.06 13.58 4.96
N GLY A 45 -4.41 14.79 5.39
CA GLY A 45 -5.59 15.50 4.86
C GLY A 45 -5.48 15.86 3.37
N ALA A 46 -4.29 16.08 2.84
CA ALA A 46 -4.09 16.33 1.41
C ALA A 46 -4.29 15.04 0.60
N PHE A 47 -3.81 13.91 1.09
CA PHE A 47 -4.04 12.61 0.45
C PHE A 47 -5.50 12.18 0.50
N ASP A 48 -6.19 12.42 1.62
CA ASP A 48 -7.63 12.19 1.74
C ASP A 48 -8.42 13.05 0.74
N GLY A 49 -8.04 14.31 0.55
CA GLY A 49 -8.61 15.19 -0.47
C GLY A 49 -8.45 14.64 -1.88
N ILE A 50 -7.23 14.22 -2.25
CA ILE A 50 -6.95 13.62 -3.58
C ILE A 50 -7.76 12.33 -3.79
N MET A 51 -7.87 11.48 -2.76
CA MET A 51 -8.70 10.27 -2.86
C MET A 51 -10.18 10.60 -3.02
N SER A 52 -10.69 11.58 -2.28
CA SER A 52 -12.08 12.03 -2.39
C SER A 52 -12.38 12.59 -3.79
N ASP A 53 -11.48 13.40 -4.34
CA ASP A 53 -11.62 13.95 -5.70
C ASP A 53 -11.62 12.83 -6.75
N TRP A 54 -10.79 11.81 -6.58
CA TRP A 54 -10.78 10.65 -7.46
C TRP A 54 -12.10 9.84 -7.38
N GLU A 55 -12.66 9.65 -6.19
CA GLU A 55 -13.98 9.02 -6.04
C GLU A 55 -15.09 9.85 -6.68
N PHE A 56 -15.02 11.18 -6.58
CA PHE A 56 -15.96 12.08 -7.22
C PHE A 56 -15.90 11.97 -8.75
N VAL A 57 -14.69 12.02 -9.34
CA VAL A 57 -14.49 11.88 -10.79
C VAL A 57 -15.00 10.51 -11.29
N LYS A 58 -14.73 9.43 -10.55
CA LYS A 58 -15.24 8.10 -10.91
C LYS A 58 -16.77 8.04 -10.94
N LYS A 59 -17.44 8.65 -9.97
CA LYS A 59 -18.90 8.75 -9.93
C LYS A 59 -19.44 9.63 -11.06
N LEU A 60 -18.77 10.73 -11.36
CA LEU A 60 -19.19 11.68 -12.40
C LEU A 60 -19.14 11.07 -13.80
N PHE A 61 -18.08 10.32 -14.10
CA PHE A 61 -17.86 9.73 -15.43
C PHE A 61 -18.28 8.26 -15.53
N ASN A 62 -18.91 7.70 -14.49
CA ASN A 62 -19.24 6.27 -14.38
C ASN A 62 -18.06 5.36 -14.77
N LEU A 63 -16.86 5.72 -14.33
CA LEU A 63 -15.64 4.99 -14.66
C LEU A 63 -15.62 3.68 -13.88
N GLN A 64 -16.00 2.59 -14.53
CA GLN A 64 -15.87 1.25 -13.99
C GLN A 64 -14.44 0.74 -14.22
N ARG A 65 -13.79 0.30 -13.15
CA ARG A 65 -12.51 -0.38 -13.25
C ARG A 65 -12.75 -1.75 -13.88
N PHE A 66 -12.32 -1.93 -15.13
CA PHE A 66 -12.24 -3.25 -15.75
C PHE A 66 -11.15 -4.03 -14.99
N LEU A 67 -11.56 -4.88 -14.06
CA LEU A 67 -10.69 -5.88 -13.45
C LEU A 67 -10.76 -7.11 -14.36
N ASP A 68 -9.72 -7.31 -15.17
CA ASP A 68 -9.61 -8.50 -16.00
C ASP A 68 -9.60 -9.74 -15.09
N THR A 69 -10.68 -10.50 -15.17
CA THR A 69 -10.92 -11.70 -14.36
C THR A 69 -10.30 -12.89 -15.09
N THR A 70 -8.97 -12.99 -15.09
CA THR A 70 -8.24 -14.12 -15.70
C THR A 70 -7.10 -14.58 -14.79
N PHE A 71 -7.46 -15.15 -13.63
CA PHE A 71 -6.62 -16.17 -13.00
C PHE A 71 -7.47 -17.16 -12.18
N SER A 72 -8.38 -17.85 -12.86
CA SER A 72 -8.96 -19.10 -12.35
C SER A 72 -8.14 -20.27 -12.92
N ILE A 73 -6.95 -20.54 -12.36
CA ILE A 73 -6.36 -21.86 -12.51
C ILE A 73 -7.20 -22.79 -11.64
N LYS A 74 -8.14 -23.51 -12.27
CA LYS A 74 -8.70 -24.73 -11.69
C LYS A 74 -7.55 -25.73 -11.55
N SER A 75 -7.02 -25.89 -10.34
CA SER A 75 -6.17 -27.02 -9.98
C SER A 75 -7.06 -28.27 -9.90
N ASN A 76 -7.34 -28.88 -11.05
CA ASN A 76 -7.69 -30.29 -11.13
C ASN A 76 -6.38 -31.05 -11.32
N LEU A 77 -5.88 -31.66 -10.24
CA LEU A 77 -4.93 -32.76 -10.33
C LEU A 77 -5.60 -33.97 -9.68
N CYS A 78 -5.61 -35.05 -10.48
CA CYS A 78 -6.15 -36.38 -10.27
C CYS A 78 -5.82 -37.00 -8.91
#